data_AF-A0A7X6TQZ1-F1
#
_entry.id   AF-A0A7X6TQZ1-F1
#
_cell.length_a   1.000
_cell.length_b   1.000
_cell.length_c   1.000
_cell.angle_alpha   90.00
_cell.angle_beta   90.00
_cell.angle_gamma   90.00
#
_symmetry.space_group_name_H-M   'P 1'
#
loop_
_entity.id
_entity.type
_entity.pdbx_description
1 polymer ?
#
loop_
_entity_poly.entity_id
_entity_poly.type
_entity_poly.pdbx_seq_one_letter_code
_entity_poly.pdbx_strand_id
1 'polypeptide(L)' 'MKDIYILAIESSCDETACSIVKNGREVLSNVISSQISIHAKFGGVVPE' A
#
# COMPACT_ATOMS: atom_id res chain seq x y z
N MET A 1 2.63 14.77 25.18
CA MET A 1 2.28 13.36 24.87
C MET A 1 3.37 12.78 23.99
N LYS A 2 3.58 11.46 24.02
CA LYS A 2 4.54 10.79 23.14
C LYS A 2 3.90 10.55 21.76
N ASP A 3 4.67 10.68 20.70
CA ASP A 3 4.22 10.36 19.35
C ASP A 3 3.96 8.85 19.19
N ILE A 4 2.91 8.51 18.43
CA ILE A 4 2.57 7.14 18.03
C ILE A 4 2.90 6.98 16.55
N TYR A 5 3.60 5.91 16.20
CA TYR A 5 3.91 5.53 14.83
C TYR A 5 3.18 4.24 14.48
N ILE A 6 2.43 4.27 13.37
CA ILE A 6 1.61 3.16 12.89
C ILE A 6 2.26 2.63 11.62
N LEU A 7 2.53 1.32 11.59
CA LEU A 7 2.87 0.59 10.37
C LEU A 7 1.57 0.08 9.73
N ALA A 8 1.22 0.59 8.54
CA ALA A 8 0.07 0.13 7.78
C ALA A 8 0.52 -0.72 6.59
N ILE A 9 -0.17 -1.84 6.36
CA ILE A 9 0.07 -2.78 5.26
C ILE A 9 -1.24 -2.92 4.49
N GLU A 10 -1.17 -2.86 3.16
CA GLU A 10 -2.31 -3.00 2.26
C GLU A 10 -1.99 -4.04 1.18
N SER A 11 -2.89 -5.01 1.00
CA SER A 11 -2.72 -6.14 0.07
C SER A 11 -4.07 -6.73 -0.41
N SER A 12 -5.11 -5.90 -0.54
CA SER A 12 -6.47 -6.39 -0.84
C SER A 12 -6.74 -6.69 -2.32
N CYS A 13 -6.01 -6.05 -3.24
CA CYS A 13 -6.25 -6.13 -4.68
C CYS A 13 -4.91 -6.31 -5.44
N ASP A 14 -4.59 -5.40 -6.35
CA ASP A 14 -3.44 -5.49 -7.26
C ASP A 14 -2.22 -4.65 -6.83
N GLU A 15 -2.30 -4.00 -5.67
CA GLU A 15 -1.15 -3.40 -5.02
C GLU A 15 -0.76 -4.10 -3.73
N THR A 16 0.55 -4.13 -3.49
CA THR A 16 1.12 -4.36 -2.15
C THR A 16 1.75 -3.05 -1.70
N ALA A 17 1.29 -2.51 -0.57
CA ALA A 17 1.78 -1.23 -0.06
C ALA A 17 2.09 -1.27 1.43
N CYS A 18 2.98 -0.38 1.86
CA CYS A 18 3.39 -0.22 3.24
C CYS A 18 3.65 1.26 3.56
N SER A 19 3.20 1.73 4.73
CA SER A 19 3.39 3.13 5.14
C SER A 19 3.65 3.27 6.64
N ILE A 20 4.33 4.37 7.01
CA ILE A 20 4.49 4.82 8.39
C ILE A 20 3.65 6.07 8.60
N VAL A 21 2.68 6.00 9.52
CA VAL A 21 1.79 7.12 9.84
C VAL A 21 2.03 7.58 11.28
N LYS A 22 2.35 8.87 11.45
CA LYS A 22 2.50 9.53 12.74
C LYS A 22 1.15 10.05 13.24
N ASN A 23 0.80 9.67 14.47
CA ASN A 23 -0.41 10.09 15.19
C ASN A 23 -1.71 9.92 14.37
N GLY A 24 -1.74 8.93 13.46
CA GLY A 24 -2.88 8.62 12.60
C GLY A 24 -3.24 9.70 11.55
N ARG A 25 -2.40 10.70 11.34
CA ARG A 25 -2.73 11.85 10.46
C ARG A 25 -1.62 12.21 9.48
N GLU A 26 -0.37 12.05 9.86
CA GLU A 26 0.78 12.45 9.04
C GLU A 26 1.46 11.23 8.45
N VAL A 27 1.56 11.15 7.13
CA VAL A 27 2.27 10.07 6.44
C VAL A 27 3.74 10.44 6.32
N LEU A 28 4.61 9.64 6.93
CA LEU A 28 6.06 9.85 6.93
C LEU A 28 6.77 9.06 5.82
N SER A 29 6.22 7.91 5.45
CA SER A 29 6.69 7.13 4.31
C SER A 29 5.53 6.36 3.72
N ASN A 30 5.59 6.12 2.41
CA ASN A 30 4.63 5.30 1.69
C ASN A 30 5.35 4.66 0.50
N VAL A 31 5.33 3.34 0.43
CA VAL A 31 5.89 2.55 -0.67
C VAL A 31 4.81 1.66 -1.25
N ILE A 32 4.76 1.58 -2.57
CA ILE A 32 3.73 0.84 -3.31
C ILE A 32 4.43 0.00 -4.38
N SER A 33 4.08 -1.28 -4.43
CA SER A 33 4.42 -2.20 -5.50
C SER A 33 3.14 -2.57 -6.23
N SER A 34 3.02 -2.18 -7.50
CA SER A 34 1.81 -2.38 -8.30
C SER A 34 1.95 -3.54 -9.28
N GLN A 35 0.89 -4.35 -9.39
CA GLN A 35 0.76 -5.45 -10.35
C GLN A 35 0.12 -5.01 -11.69
N ILE A 36 -0.23 -3.73 -11.86
CA ILE A 36 -0.90 -3.21 -13.07
C ILE A 36 -0.18 -3.65 -14.37
N SER A 37 1.15 -3.57 -14.40
CA SER A 37 1.94 -3.96 -15.59
C SER A 37 1.83 -5.44 -15.95
N ILE A 38 1.57 -6.30 -14.97
CA ILE A 38 1.36 -7.74 -15.14
C ILE A 38 -0.06 -7.97 -15.66
N HIS A 39 -1.05 -7.38 -14.99
CA HIS A 39 -2.48 -7.51 -15.29
C HIS A 39 -2.89 -6.87 -16.62
N ALA A 40 -2.18 -5.84 -17.07
CA ALA A 40 -2.41 -5.18 -18.35
C ALA A 40 -2.38 -6.15 -19.56
N LYS A 41 -1.62 -7.25 -19.45
CA LYS A 41 -1.55 -8.30 -20.48
C LYS A 41 -2.86 -9.08 -20.66
N PHE A 42 -3.72 -9.04 -19.65
CA PHE A 42 -4.98 -9.79 -19.59
C PHE A 42 -6.21 -8.90 -19.75
N GLY A 43 -6.02 -7.59 -19.91
CA GLY A 43 -7.11 -6.62 -20.08
C GLY A 43 -7.85 -6.26 -18.78
N GLY A 44 -7.32 -6.62 -17.62
CA GLY A 44 -7.89 -6.34 -16.30
C GLY A 44 -7.16 -7.07 -15.19
N VAL A 45 -7.52 -6.77 -13.94
CA VAL A 45 -6.99 -7.48 -12.76
C VAL A 45 -7.36 -8.96 -12.87
N VAL A 46 -6.35 -9.81 -12.78
CA VAL A 46 -6.52 -11.26 -12.73
C VAL A 46 -6.37 -11.69 -11.28
N PRO A 47 -7.43 -12.26 -10.66
CA PRO A 47 -7.30 -12.85 -9.33
C PRO A 47 -6.23 -13.94 -9.33
N GLU A 48 -5.45 -13.98 -8.25
CA GLU A 48 -4.44 -15.02 -7.99
C GLU A 48 -5.07 -16.42 -7.88
#